data_AF-A0AAU7QIJ2-F1
#
_entry.id   AF-A0AAU7QIJ2-F1
#
_cell.length_a   1.000
_cell.length_b   1.000
_cell.length_c   1.000
_cell.angle_alpha   90.00
_cell.angle_beta   90.00
_cell.angle_gamma   90.00
#
_symmetry.space_group_name_H-M   'P 1'
#
loop_
_entity.id
_entity.type
_entity.pdbx_description
1 polymer ?
#
loop_
_entity_poly.entity_id
_entity_poly.type
_entity_poly.pdbx_seq_one_letter_code
_entity_poly.pdbx_strand_id
1 'polypeptide(L)'
;MDTRYILDARRHARGAIRPTMIAVIAIVVLLAVGAWFLIIKPHQDLVMADSGGHPSTPVSTATRAAPPPANVAAMDLNQLLAEARTAMNEQRYLAPSGNNAFEFYLRVLEKEPGNKVASDALRETFPFAANSAEQAINSRDFNEAQRQIDLLAKADPANFTLTILRSKLDAQRKTLDKQQQLALDQEKAAQLAAQKAAADKAAADQLAEQQKALAAEQQKAQQARAAQQASQQTSTAANATDSTGAAAAGADQSGATGTNAAAVLVKAAPARYPTAAMRTRQQGWVVVTFTVDPDGKTSDVKVLESQPRHVFDRAAIDAVERYRFTPAMKNGEAVSSIKQQRIEFKL
;
A
#
# COMPACT_ATOMS: atom_id res chain seq x y z
N MET A 1 -52.85 25.94 18.59
CA MET A 1 -52.36 25.51 19.92
C MET A 1 -51.16 24.60 19.68
N ASP A 2 -49.93 24.88 20.07
CA ASP A 2 -49.37 25.97 20.85
C ASP A 2 -47.88 26.07 20.55
N THR A 3 -47.41 27.31 20.54
CA THR A 3 -46.00 27.74 20.54
C THR A 3 -45.17 27.10 21.65
N ARG A 4 -43.84 26.96 21.47
CA ARG A 4 -42.83 27.59 22.37
C ARG A 4 -41.36 27.20 22.10
N TYR A 5 -40.58 28.28 21.95
CA TYR A 5 -39.17 28.51 22.34
C TYR A 5 -37.99 27.90 21.57
N ILE A 6 -37.42 28.81 20.78
CA ILE A 6 -36.02 28.96 20.39
C ILE A 6 -35.12 28.99 21.65
N LEU A 7 -33.99 28.27 21.61
CA LEU A 7 -32.78 28.66 22.35
C LEU A 7 -31.57 28.52 21.43
N ASP A 8 -30.98 29.68 21.19
CA ASP A 8 -29.72 29.93 20.53
C ASP A 8 -28.56 29.32 21.35
N ALA A 9 -27.62 28.65 20.68
CA ALA A 9 -26.34 28.29 21.28
C ALA A 9 -25.23 28.24 20.22
N ARG A 10 -24.77 29.42 19.79
CA ARG A 10 -23.37 29.57 19.38
C ARG A 10 -22.47 29.35 20.60
N ARG A 11 -21.58 28.36 20.55
CA ARG A 11 -20.28 28.45 21.21
C ARG A 11 -19.22 27.56 20.54
N HIS A 12 -18.02 28.13 20.54
CA HIS A 12 -16.85 27.81 19.74
C HIS A 12 -16.16 26.47 20.05
N ALA A 13 -15.49 25.97 19.00
CA ALA A 13 -14.21 25.26 18.98
C ALA A 13 -13.58 24.83 20.32
N ARG A 14 -13.31 23.51 20.42
CA ARG A 14 -12.00 22.96 20.82
C ARG A 14 -11.94 21.50 20.34
N GLY A 15 -10.86 21.15 19.65
CA GLY A 15 -10.66 19.82 19.06
C GLY A 15 -10.68 18.73 20.11
N ALA A 16 -11.74 17.92 20.12
CA ALA A 16 -11.77 16.67 20.87
C ALA A 16 -11.06 15.60 20.04
N ILE A 17 -9.78 15.36 20.35
CA ILE A 17 -9.06 14.17 19.87
C ILE A 17 -9.86 12.96 20.38
N ARG A 18 -10.38 12.14 19.46
CA ARG A 18 -11.14 10.93 19.81
C ARG A 18 -10.28 10.07 20.76
N PRO A 19 -10.83 9.48 21.83
CA PRO A 19 -10.05 8.71 22.81
C PRO A 19 -9.28 7.54 22.16
N THR A 20 -9.73 7.06 21.00
CA THR A 20 -9.02 6.08 20.17
C THR A 20 -7.69 6.60 19.60
N MET A 21 -7.59 7.88 19.25
CA MET A 21 -6.34 8.50 18.79
C MET A 21 -5.33 8.66 19.93
N ILE A 22 -5.79 8.90 21.17
CA ILE A 22 -4.91 8.97 22.35
C ILE A 22 -4.30 7.58 22.62
N ALA A 23 -5.08 6.51 22.51
CA ALA A 23 -4.60 5.14 22.67
C ALA A 23 -3.56 4.75 21.60
N VAL A 24 -3.78 5.15 20.34
CA VAL A 24 -2.83 4.87 19.24
C VAL A 24 -1.52 5.64 19.43
N ILE A 25 -1.59 6.91 19.85
CA ILE A 25 -0.38 7.71 20.11
C ILE A 25 0.42 7.12 21.27
N ALA A 26 -0.23 6.65 22.34
CA ALA A 26 0.45 6.02 23.47
C ALA A 26 1.22 4.73 23.06
N ILE A 27 0.64 3.91 22.19
CA ILE A 27 1.28 2.68 21.69
C ILE A 27 2.49 3.02 20.81
N VAL A 28 2.37 4.02 19.94
CA VAL A 28 3.47 4.45 19.06
C VAL A 28 4.64 5.01 19.87
N VAL A 29 4.37 5.78 20.93
CA VAL A 29 5.42 6.30 21.82
C VAL A 29 6.12 5.17 22.58
N LEU A 30 5.38 4.17 23.09
CA LEU A 30 5.99 3.02 23.75
C LEU A 30 6.90 2.19 22.82
N LEU A 31 6.48 1.99 21.56
CA LEU A 31 7.29 1.28 20.57
C LEU A 31 8.54 2.08 20.18
N ALA A 32 8.43 3.41 20.07
CA ALA A 32 9.56 4.28 19.78
C ALA A 32 10.60 4.28 20.93
N VAL A 33 10.15 4.28 22.19
CA VAL A 33 11.04 4.19 23.37
C VAL A 33 11.71 2.81 23.46
N GLY A 34 10.98 1.73 23.16
CA GLY A 34 11.54 0.38 23.10
C GLY A 34 12.63 0.24 22.02
N ALA A 35 12.39 0.80 20.83
CA ALA A 35 13.36 0.83 19.75
C ALA A 35 14.59 1.69 20.09
N TRP A 36 14.39 2.84 20.76
CA TRP A 36 15.48 3.70 21.24
C TRP A 36 16.35 3.00 22.30
N PHE A 37 15.73 2.25 23.22
CA PHE A 37 16.46 1.56 24.29
C PHE A 37 17.28 0.37 23.78
N LEU A 38 16.83 -0.30 22.70
CA LEU A 38 17.56 -1.41 22.08
C LEU A 38 18.74 -0.97 21.18
N ILE A 39 18.76 0.29 20.73
CA ILE A 39 19.80 0.80 19.83
C ILE A 39 20.99 1.44 20.58
N ILE A 40 20.78 1.93 21.82
CA ILE A 40 21.78 2.78 22.51
C ILE A 40 22.61 2.07 23.59
N LYS A 41 22.30 0.82 23.97
CA LYS A 41 23.17 0.06 24.89
C LYS A 41 23.85 -1.11 24.19
N PRO A 42 25.12 -0.97 23.76
CA PRO A 42 25.95 -2.14 23.49
C PRO A 42 26.24 -2.81 24.83
N HIS A 43 25.86 -4.08 24.97
CA HIS A 43 26.28 -4.89 26.11
C HIS A 43 27.80 -5.10 26.00
N GLN A 44 28.55 -4.32 26.78
CA GLN A 44 29.97 -4.56 26.97
C GLN A 44 30.14 -5.82 27.83
N ASP A 45 30.96 -6.73 27.31
CA ASP A 45 31.46 -7.91 28.00
C ASP A 45 32.05 -7.55 29.36
N LEU A 46 31.51 -8.14 30.42
CA LEU A 46 32.15 -8.16 31.73
C LEU A 46 32.98 -9.44 31.84
N VAL A 47 34.22 -9.35 31.35
CA VAL A 47 35.34 -10.16 31.84
C VAL A 47 35.87 -9.45 33.09
N MET A 48 35.70 -10.03 34.27
CA MET A 48 36.63 -9.87 35.39
C MET A 48 36.61 -11.10 36.29
N ALA A 49 37.82 -11.48 36.70
CA ALA A 49 38.16 -12.62 37.51
C ALA A 49 37.90 -12.41 39.01
N ASP A 50 37.55 -13.54 39.64
CA ASP A 50 37.98 -14.04 40.95
C ASP A 50 37.72 -13.21 42.21
N SER A 51 36.83 -13.72 43.09
CA SER A 51 37.19 -14.16 44.45
C SER A 51 35.94 -14.57 45.26
N GLY A 52 36.00 -15.76 45.88
CA GLY A 52 35.11 -16.13 47.01
C GLY A 52 34.24 -17.35 46.73
N GLY A 53 34.66 -18.49 47.26
CA GLY A 53 34.16 -19.81 46.91
C GLY A 53 32.68 -20.08 47.19
N HIS A 54 32.07 -20.86 46.31
CA HIS A 54 31.26 -22.04 46.59
C HIS A 54 31.39 -23.00 45.38
N PRO A 55 31.64 -24.31 45.54
CA PRO A 55 31.68 -25.22 44.41
C PRO A 55 30.26 -25.53 43.96
N SER A 56 29.71 -24.70 43.10
CA SER A 56 28.63 -25.10 42.22
C SER A 56 29.13 -24.79 40.82
N THR A 57 29.79 -25.78 40.23
CA THR A 57 30.15 -25.76 38.81
C THR A 57 28.90 -25.41 38.01
N PRO A 58 28.82 -24.24 37.35
CA PRO A 58 27.90 -24.13 36.25
C PRO A 58 28.44 -25.10 35.21
N VAL A 59 27.70 -26.18 34.96
CA VAL A 59 27.90 -26.95 33.73
C VAL A 59 27.59 -25.96 32.62
N SER A 60 28.63 -25.32 32.09
CA SER A 60 28.59 -24.73 30.78
C SER A 60 28.05 -25.83 29.87
N THR A 61 26.79 -25.73 29.47
CA THR A 61 26.32 -26.36 28.25
C THR A 61 27.11 -25.67 27.15
N ALA A 62 28.33 -26.17 26.95
CA ALA A 62 29.05 -25.98 25.72
C ALA A 62 28.04 -26.29 24.61
N THR A 63 27.67 -25.27 23.85
CA THR A 63 27.17 -25.49 22.50
C THR A 63 28.17 -26.43 21.88
N ARG A 64 27.82 -27.71 21.79
CA ARG A 64 28.66 -28.74 21.19
C ARG A 64 28.83 -28.28 19.75
N ALA A 65 29.96 -27.64 19.46
CA ALA A 65 30.36 -27.36 18.11
C ALA A 65 30.19 -28.66 17.33
N ALA A 66 29.58 -28.57 16.15
CA ALA A 66 29.48 -29.71 15.25
C ALA A 66 30.87 -30.35 15.17
N PRO A 67 30.99 -31.68 15.41
CA PRO A 67 32.28 -32.34 15.32
C PRO A 67 32.93 -31.98 13.97
N PRO A 68 34.24 -31.72 13.93
CA PRO A 68 34.94 -31.40 12.68
C PRO A 68 34.61 -32.48 11.65
N PRO A 69 34.56 -32.15 10.34
CA PRO A 69 34.30 -33.14 9.31
C PRO A 69 35.28 -34.28 9.52
N ALA A 70 34.76 -35.44 9.89
CA ALA A 70 35.58 -36.64 10.02
C ALA A 70 36.29 -36.79 8.67
N ASN A 71 37.58 -37.11 8.66
CA ASN A 71 38.30 -37.31 7.40
C ASN A 71 37.87 -38.66 6.80
N VAL A 72 36.60 -38.77 6.40
CA VAL A 72 35.88 -39.99 6.04
C VAL A 72 36.55 -40.71 4.87
N ALA A 73 37.27 -39.97 4.03
CA ALA A 73 37.99 -40.49 2.89
C ALA A 73 39.14 -41.45 3.26
N ALA A 74 39.78 -41.24 4.41
CA ALA A 74 40.97 -41.98 4.85
C ALA A 74 40.67 -43.16 5.79
N MET A 75 39.41 -43.33 6.21
CA MET A 75 39.01 -44.37 7.15
C MET A 75 39.03 -45.77 6.52
N ASP A 76 39.41 -46.76 7.33
CA ASP A 76 39.32 -48.17 6.95
C ASP A 76 37.87 -48.68 7.01
N LEU A 77 37.63 -49.88 6.48
CA LEU A 77 36.28 -50.46 6.40
C LEU A 77 35.62 -50.65 7.78
N ASN A 78 36.38 -51.09 8.78
CA ASN A 78 35.88 -51.37 10.12
C ASN A 78 35.58 -50.05 10.87
N GLN A 79 36.45 -49.04 10.69
CA GLN A 79 36.24 -47.69 11.18
C GLN A 79 34.98 -47.06 10.57
N LEU A 80 34.80 -47.16 9.25
CA LEU A 80 33.59 -46.65 8.58
C LEU A 80 32.32 -47.29 9.13
N LEU A 81 32.30 -48.61 9.33
CA LEU A 81 31.14 -49.30 9.92
C LEU A 81 30.91 -48.92 11.38
N ALA A 82 31.98 -48.72 12.16
CA ALA A 82 31.87 -48.28 13.55
C ALA A 82 31.29 -46.86 13.64
N GLU A 83 31.82 -45.92 12.86
CA GLU A 83 31.32 -44.54 12.80
C GLU A 83 29.90 -44.46 12.26
N ALA A 84 29.56 -45.28 11.26
CA ALA A 84 28.20 -45.36 10.74
C ALA A 84 27.19 -45.79 11.82
N ARG A 85 27.53 -46.78 12.64
CA ARG A 85 26.70 -47.23 13.77
C ARG A 85 26.60 -46.16 14.86
N THR A 86 27.70 -45.50 15.18
CA THR A 86 27.71 -44.37 16.14
C THR A 86 26.79 -43.25 15.64
N ALA A 87 26.92 -42.85 14.37
CA ALA A 87 26.06 -41.84 13.76
C ALA A 87 24.58 -42.27 13.74
N MET A 88 24.28 -43.55 13.50
CA MET A 88 22.91 -44.09 13.59
C MET A 88 22.31 -43.98 15.00
N ASN A 89 23.08 -44.36 16.02
CA ASN A 89 22.64 -44.29 17.41
C ASN A 89 22.41 -42.85 17.87
N GLU A 90 23.19 -41.91 17.33
CA GLU A 90 23.04 -40.48 17.55
C GLU A 90 22.02 -39.83 16.59
N GLN A 91 21.27 -40.62 15.82
CA GLN A 91 20.23 -40.19 14.87
C GLN A 91 20.71 -39.21 13.78
N ARG A 92 22.02 -39.22 13.49
CA ARG A 92 22.63 -38.42 12.42
C ARG A 92 22.52 -39.14 11.08
N TYR A 93 21.30 -39.22 10.55
CA TYR A 93 21.03 -39.97 9.32
C TYR A 93 21.64 -39.32 8.07
N LEU A 94 21.26 -38.06 7.78
CA LEU A 94 21.69 -37.32 6.59
C LEU A 94 22.42 -36.00 6.89
N ALA A 95 22.43 -35.60 8.16
CA ALA A 95 23.02 -34.35 8.64
C ALA A 95 23.81 -34.59 9.94
N PRO A 96 24.90 -33.84 10.18
CA PRO A 96 25.50 -32.83 9.29
C PRO A 96 26.26 -33.47 8.10
N SER A 97 26.57 -32.66 7.09
CA SER A 97 27.37 -33.11 5.93
C SER A 97 28.74 -33.63 6.35
N GLY A 98 29.22 -34.73 5.77
CA GLY A 98 30.54 -35.29 6.07
C GLY A 98 30.65 -36.01 7.41
N ASN A 99 29.58 -36.08 8.20
CA ASN A 99 29.57 -36.83 9.47
C ASN A 99 28.17 -37.37 9.78
N ASN A 100 27.65 -38.19 8.86
CA ASN A 100 26.34 -38.82 8.98
C ASN A 100 26.40 -40.29 8.54
N ALA A 101 25.45 -41.07 9.04
CA ALA A 101 25.41 -42.51 8.86
C ALA A 101 25.32 -42.92 7.38
N PHE A 102 24.52 -42.20 6.58
CA PHE A 102 24.35 -42.52 5.16
C PHE A 102 25.65 -42.36 4.38
N GLU A 103 26.40 -41.28 4.59
CA GLU A 103 27.70 -41.08 3.94
C GLU A 103 28.71 -42.17 4.32
N PHE A 104 28.78 -42.57 5.60
CA PHE A 104 29.66 -43.66 6.03
C PHE A 104 29.27 -44.99 5.38
N TYR A 105 27.98 -45.36 5.36
CA TYR A 105 27.53 -46.61 4.73
C TYR A 105 27.68 -46.60 3.20
N LEU A 106 27.40 -45.48 2.54
CA LEU A 106 27.66 -45.35 1.10
C LEU A 106 29.15 -45.52 0.79
N ARG A 107 30.04 -44.99 1.65
CA ARG A 107 31.48 -45.18 1.52
C ARG A 107 31.93 -46.63 1.74
N VAL A 108 31.26 -47.36 2.64
CA VAL A 108 31.44 -48.81 2.78
C VAL A 108 31.07 -49.51 1.48
N LEU A 109 29.94 -49.17 0.87
CA LEU A 109 29.49 -49.77 -0.40
C LEU A 109 30.38 -49.39 -1.59
N GLU A 110 31.02 -48.21 -1.59
CA GLU A 110 32.03 -47.87 -2.59
C GLU A 110 33.26 -48.78 -2.52
N LYS A 111 33.66 -49.19 -1.30
CA LYS A 111 34.80 -50.10 -1.09
C LYS A 111 34.40 -51.57 -1.28
N GLU A 112 33.21 -51.95 -0.83
CA GLU A 112 32.66 -53.30 -0.87
C GLU A 112 31.19 -53.26 -1.31
N PRO A 113 30.90 -53.28 -2.63
CA PRO A 113 29.53 -53.17 -3.15
C PRO A 113 28.56 -54.26 -2.70
N GLY A 114 29.08 -55.41 -2.25
CA GLY A 114 28.30 -56.54 -1.74
C GLY A 114 28.06 -56.52 -0.22
N ASN A 115 28.46 -55.46 0.48
CA ASN A 115 28.37 -55.41 1.94
C ASN A 115 26.91 -55.33 2.42
N LYS A 116 26.39 -56.48 2.86
CA LYS A 116 25.01 -56.63 3.35
C LYS A 116 24.69 -55.72 4.54
N VAL A 117 25.64 -55.51 5.45
CA VAL A 117 25.43 -54.68 6.64
C VAL A 117 25.12 -53.24 6.24
N ALA A 118 25.88 -52.68 5.29
CA ALA A 118 25.66 -51.31 4.82
C ALA A 118 24.38 -51.19 3.99
N SER A 119 24.12 -52.13 3.07
CA SER A 119 22.90 -52.10 2.25
C SER A 119 21.62 -52.26 3.08
N ASP A 120 21.63 -53.17 4.06
CA ASP A 120 20.47 -53.43 4.92
C ASP A 120 20.21 -52.23 5.83
N ALA A 121 21.27 -51.65 6.42
CA ALA A 121 21.15 -50.44 7.25
C ALA A 121 20.57 -49.25 6.46
N LEU A 122 21.04 -48.99 5.24
CA LEU A 122 20.52 -47.92 4.39
C LEU A 122 19.04 -48.15 4.04
N ARG A 123 18.65 -49.39 3.73
CA ARG A 123 17.26 -49.75 3.41
C ARG A 123 16.33 -49.58 4.62
N GLU A 124 16.73 -50.08 5.78
CA GLU A 124 15.93 -50.04 7.01
C GLU A 124 15.73 -48.62 7.54
N THR A 125 16.73 -47.77 7.36
CA THR A 125 16.71 -46.40 7.90
C THR A 125 16.23 -45.36 6.91
N PHE A 126 16.01 -45.74 5.64
CA PHE A 126 15.50 -44.87 4.60
C PHE A 126 14.25 -44.07 5.01
N PRO A 127 13.22 -44.65 5.65
CA PRO A 127 12.03 -43.88 6.03
C PRO A 127 12.32 -42.74 7.02
N PHE A 128 13.24 -42.95 7.97
CA PHE A 128 13.64 -41.92 8.94
C PHE A 128 14.47 -40.82 8.29
N ALA A 129 15.37 -41.21 7.40
CA ALA A 129 16.18 -40.28 6.62
C ALA A 129 15.30 -39.45 5.65
N ALA A 130 14.28 -40.05 5.04
CA ALA A 130 13.30 -39.33 4.21
C ALA A 130 12.52 -38.28 5.01
N ASN A 131 12.14 -38.56 6.26
CA ASN A 131 11.51 -37.57 7.14
C ASN A 131 12.43 -36.38 7.45
N SER A 132 13.74 -36.62 7.62
CA SER A 132 14.73 -35.54 7.76
C SER A 132 14.76 -34.64 6.51
N ALA A 133 14.78 -35.25 5.32
CA ALA A 133 14.74 -34.49 4.05
C ALA A 133 13.44 -33.69 3.93
N GLU A 134 12.31 -34.29 4.31
CA GLU A 134 11.03 -33.59 4.33
C GLU A 134 11.03 -32.41 5.31
N GLN A 135 11.63 -32.57 6.49
CA GLN A 135 11.77 -31.51 7.47
C GLN A 135 12.62 -30.35 6.92
N ALA A 136 13.72 -30.63 6.22
CA ALA A 136 14.53 -29.61 5.56
C ALA A 136 13.74 -28.85 4.47
N ILE A 137 12.87 -29.55 3.72
CA ILE A 137 11.95 -28.89 2.77
C ILE A 137 10.98 -27.96 3.51
N ASN A 138 10.39 -28.44 4.63
CA ASN A 138 9.42 -27.67 5.41
C ASN A 138 10.05 -26.46 6.10
N SER A 139 11.31 -26.55 6.53
CA SER A 139 12.07 -25.42 7.10
C SER A 139 12.57 -24.43 6.05
N ARG A 140 12.29 -24.69 4.75
CA ARG A 140 12.77 -23.92 3.60
C ARG A 140 14.28 -23.93 3.42
N ASP A 141 14.97 -24.90 4.03
CA ASP A 141 16.39 -25.14 3.75
C ASP A 141 16.52 -26.00 2.49
N PHE A 142 16.26 -25.37 1.35
CA PHE A 142 16.16 -26.08 0.07
C PHE A 142 17.51 -26.60 -0.43
N ASN A 143 18.63 -26.07 0.05
CA ASN A 143 19.96 -26.55 -0.31
C ASN A 143 20.28 -27.83 0.45
N GLU A 144 20.02 -27.82 1.76
CA GLU A 144 20.14 -28.99 2.62
C GLU A 144 19.21 -30.12 2.14
N ALA A 145 17.93 -29.80 1.90
CA ALA A 145 16.94 -30.74 1.39
C ALA A 145 17.39 -31.42 0.08
N GLN A 146 17.94 -30.66 -0.87
CA GLN A 146 18.46 -31.21 -2.12
C GLN A 146 19.59 -32.20 -1.87
N ARG A 147 20.58 -31.83 -1.04
CA ARG A 147 21.70 -32.72 -0.72
C ARG A 147 21.21 -34.01 -0.05
N GLN A 148 20.26 -33.89 0.87
CA GLN A 148 19.65 -35.03 1.57
C GLN A 148 18.93 -35.96 0.60
N ILE A 149 18.16 -35.42 -0.34
CA ILE A 149 17.50 -36.20 -1.42
C ILE A 149 18.55 -36.88 -2.32
N ASP A 150 19.64 -36.21 -2.65
CA ASP A 150 20.71 -36.78 -3.49
C ASP A 150 21.45 -37.92 -2.77
N LEU A 151 21.66 -37.82 -1.46
CA LEU A 151 22.20 -38.91 -0.64
C LEU A 151 21.24 -40.11 -0.59
N LEU A 152 19.95 -39.86 -0.38
CA LEU A 152 18.92 -40.90 -0.43
C LEU A 152 18.87 -41.57 -1.81
N ALA A 153 19.03 -40.80 -2.89
CA ALA A 153 19.06 -41.32 -4.25
C ALA A 153 20.28 -42.20 -4.55
N LYS A 154 21.43 -41.96 -3.88
CA LYS A 154 22.60 -42.85 -3.96
C LYS A 154 22.37 -44.17 -3.22
N ALA A 155 21.59 -44.13 -2.14
CA ALA A 155 21.29 -45.32 -1.34
C ALA A 155 20.26 -46.24 -2.03
N ASP A 156 19.17 -45.66 -2.55
CA ASP A 156 18.14 -46.38 -3.29
C ASP A 156 17.51 -45.48 -4.37
N PRO A 157 18.02 -45.52 -5.62
CA PRO A 157 17.51 -44.70 -6.71
C PRO A 157 16.07 -45.02 -7.11
N ALA A 158 15.61 -46.25 -6.84
CA ALA A 158 14.30 -46.75 -7.26
C ALA A 158 13.18 -46.42 -6.26
N ASN A 159 13.51 -45.82 -5.11
CA ASN A 159 12.54 -45.52 -4.07
C ASN A 159 11.53 -44.44 -4.50
N PHE A 160 10.24 -44.78 -4.46
CA PHE A 160 9.15 -43.85 -4.82
C PHE A 160 9.12 -42.58 -3.95
N THR A 161 9.58 -42.65 -2.70
CA THR A 161 9.64 -41.50 -1.78
C THR A 161 10.47 -40.35 -2.35
N LEU A 162 11.50 -40.64 -3.15
CA LEU A 162 12.31 -39.61 -3.82
C LEU A 162 11.48 -38.77 -4.79
N THR A 163 10.53 -39.39 -5.49
CA THR A 163 9.61 -38.69 -6.40
C THR A 163 8.76 -37.68 -5.62
N ILE A 164 8.26 -38.09 -4.45
CA ILE A 164 7.46 -37.22 -3.57
C ILE A 164 8.32 -36.06 -3.05
N LEU A 165 9.52 -36.35 -2.53
CA LEU A 165 10.41 -35.34 -1.98
C LEU A 165 10.86 -34.32 -3.03
N ARG A 166 11.24 -34.78 -4.24
CA ARG A 166 11.62 -33.90 -5.35
C ARG A 166 10.46 -33.01 -5.78
N SER A 167 9.27 -33.59 -5.99
CA SER A 167 8.06 -32.84 -6.33
C SER A 167 7.73 -31.77 -5.27
N LYS A 168 7.83 -32.13 -3.98
CA LYS A 168 7.61 -31.21 -2.87
C LYS A 168 8.65 -30.08 -2.84
N LEU A 169 9.93 -30.40 -3.03
CA LEU A 169 11.02 -29.43 -3.07
C LEU A 169 10.84 -28.44 -4.23
N ASP A 170 10.54 -28.92 -5.43
CA ASP A 170 10.34 -28.09 -6.62
C ASP A 170 9.12 -27.18 -6.46
N ALA A 171 8.02 -27.70 -5.92
CA ALA A 171 6.82 -26.92 -5.63
C ALA A 171 7.09 -25.80 -4.61
N GLN A 172 7.86 -26.09 -3.56
CA GLN A 172 8.24 -25.10 -2.54
C GLN A 172 9.18 -24.02 -3.10
N ARG A 173 10.21 -24.41 -3.87
CA ARG A 173 11.13 -23.48 -4.55
C ARG A 173 10.37 -22.54 -5.48
N LYS A 174 9.54 -23.07 -6.36
CA LYS A 174 8.72 -22.29 -7.29
C LYS A 174 7.80 -21.30 -6.57
N THR A 175 7.27 -21.71 -5.42
CA THR A 175 6.40 -20.86 -4.59
C THR A 175 7.18 -19.71 -3.96
N LEU A 176 8.44 -19.93 -3.54
CA LEU A 176 9.31 -18.88 -3.04
C LEU A 176 9.74 -17.92 -4.16
N ASP A 177 10.15 -18.44 -5.32
CA ASP A 177 10.58 -17.62 -6.47
C ASP A 177 9.44 -16.71 -6.94
N LYS A 178 8.22 -17.25 -7.03
CA LYS A 178 7.03 -16.45 -7.35
C LYS A 178 6.78 -15.35 -6.32
N GLN A 179 6.94 -15.64 -5.03
CA GLN A 179 6.79 -14.62 -3.97
C GLN A 179 7.85 -13.53 -4.08
N GLN A 180 9.11 -13.90 -4.34
CA GLN A 180 10.20 -12.93 -4.52
C GLN A 180 9.96 -12.05 -5.76
N GLN A 181 9.53 -12.65 -6.87
CA GLN A 181 9.22 -11.90 -8.09
C GLN A 181 8.08 -10.91 -7.85
N LEU A 182 7.00 -11.33 -7.19
CA LEU A 182 5.89 -10.45 -6.83
C LEU A 182 6.34 -9.31 -5.90
N ALA A 183 7.24 -9.58 -4.96
CA ALA A 183 7.79 -8.55 -4.08
C ALA A 183 8.62 -7.52 -4.85
N LEU A 184 9.48 -7.98 -5.77
CA LEU A 184 10.28 -7.10 -6.64
C LEU A 184 9.40 -6.26 -7.56
N ASP A 185 8.34 -6.84 -8.12
CA ASP A 185 7.41 -6.11 -8.98
C ASP A 185 6.60 -5.08 -8.19
N GLN A 186 6.19 -5.40 -6.97
CA GLN A 186 5.56 -4.45 -6.04
C GLN A 186 6.51 -3.33 -5.66
N GLU A 187 7.78 -3.64 -5.38
CA GLU A 187 8.79 -2.64 -5.05
C GLU A 187 9.03 -1.70 -6.23
N LYS A 188 9.21 -2.23 -7.44
CA LYS A 188 9.32 -1.42 -8.66
C LYS A 188 8.07 -0.57 -8.87
N ALA A 189 6.87 -1.13 -8.74
CA ALA A 189 5.64 -0.37 -8.89
C ALA A 189 5.53 0.77 -7.87
N ALA A 190 5.94 0.53 -6.61
CA ALA A 190 5.99 1.54 -5.57
C ALA A 190 7.02 2.64 -5.88
N GLN A 191 8.21 2.26 -6.36
CA GLN A 191 9.23 3.22 -6.80
C GLN A 191 8.75 4.08 -7.97
N LEU A 192 8.13 3.48 -8.99
CA LEU A 192 7.55 4.23 -10.12
C LEU A 192 6.42 5.16 -9.66
N ALA A 193 5.55 4.72 -8.74
CA ALA A 193 4.49 5.55 -8.18
C ALA A 193 5.05 6.72 -7.37
N ALA A 194 6.12 6.49 -6.58
CA ALA A 194 6.80 7.53 -5.82
C ALA A 194 7.49 8.55 -6.74
N GLN A 195 8.16 8.09 -7.80
CA GLN A 195 8.76 8.96 -8.82
C GLN A 195 7.72 9.81 -9.52
N LYS A 196 6.58 9.22 -9.92
CA LYS A 196 5.46 9.97 -10.51
C LYS A 196 4.89 11.00 -9.54
N ALA A 197 4.65 10.62 -8.28
CA ALA A 197 4.15 11.55 -7.28
C ALA A 197 5.13 12.70 -7.00
N ALA A 198 6.45 12.42 -7.01
CA ALA A 198 7.48 13.44 -6.88
C ALA A 198 7.52 14.38 -8.10
N ALA A 199 7.38 13.83 -9.32
CA ALA A 199 7.32 14.62 -10.55
C ALA A 199 6.06 15.49 -10.61
N ASP A 200 4.90 14.94 -10.27
CA ASP A 200 3.62 15.67 -10.22
C ASP A 200 3.69 16.79 -9.17
N LYS A 201 4.31 16.54 -8.02
CA LYS A 201 4.55 17.56 -6.99
C LYS A 201 5.47 18.66 -7.50
N ALA A 202 6.61 18.30 -8.12
CA ALA A 202 7.55 19.28 -8.67
C ALA A 202 6.89 20.14 -9.77
N ALA A 203 6.07 19.54 -10.63
CA ALA A 203 5.30 20.27 -11.63
C ALA A 203 4.28 21.22 -11.00
N ALA A 204 3.58 20.79 -9.93
CA ALA A 204 2.65 21.64 -9.20
C ALA A 204 3.35 22.83 -8.52
N ASP A 205 4.52 22.59 -7.91
CA ASP A 205 5.34 23.63 -7.27
C ASP A 205 5.84 24.66 -8.31
N GLN A 206 6.30 24.21 -9.48
CA GLN A 206 6.70 25.09 -10.60
C GLN A 206 5.53 25.93 -11.14
N LEU A 207 4.35 25.34 -11.30
CA LEU A 207 3.16 26.08 -11.73
C LEU A 207 2.75 27.13 -10.70
N ALA A 208 2.83 26.82 -9.40
CA ALA A 208 2.54 27.76 -8.33
C ALA A 208 3.54 28.93 -8.30
N GLU A 209 4.83 28.66 -8.52
CA GLU A 209 5.86 29.70 -8.66
C GLU A 209 5.63 30.59 -9.89
N GLN A 210 5.31 30.00 -11.03
CA GLN A 210 5.01 30.76 -12.25
C GLN A 210 3.78 31.65 -12.09
N GLN A 211 2.72 31.16 -11.44
CA GLN A 211 1.53 31.98 -11.13
C GLN A 211 1.86 33.14 -10.18
N LYS A 212 2.69 32.91 -9.16
CA LYS A 212 3.17 33.99 -8.26
C LYS A 212 4.00 35.03 -9.02
N ALA A 213 4.90 34.61 -9.90
CA ALA A 213 5.70 35.50 -10.73
C ALA A 213 4.83 36.35 -11.68
N LEU A 214 3.88 35.72 -12.37
CA LEU A 214 2.92 36.41 -13.25
C LEU A 214 2.06 37.42 -12.46
N ALA A 215 1.58 37.05 -11.27
CA ALA A 215 0.82 37.95 -10.41
C ALA A 215 1.66 39.15 -9.94
N ALA A 216 2.92 38.93 -9.56
CA ALA A 216 3.84 40.00 -9.18
C ALA A 216 4.14 40.95 -10.36
N GLU A 217 4.30 40.41 -11.57
CA GLU A 217 4.49 41.21 -12.78
C GLU A 217 3.26 42.05 -13.13
N GLN A 218 2.06 41.48 -13.04
CA GLN A 218 0.80 42.22 -13.22
C GLN A 218 0.64 43.36 -12.19
N GLN A 219 0.96 43.11 -10.92
CA GLN A 219 0.92 44.15 -9.89
C GLN A 219 1.91 45.28 -10.19
N LYS A 220 3.14 44.94 -10.60
CA LYS A 220 4.16 45.93 -10.99
C LYS A 220 3.71 46.76 -12.20
N ALA A 221 3.07 46.13 -13.20
CA ALA A 221 2.53 46.82 -14.37
C ALA A 221 1.34 47.74 -14.01
N GLN A 222 0.44 47.31 -13.12
CA GLN A 222 -0.67 48.13 -12.63
C GLN A 222 -0.17 49.38 -11.89
N GLN A 223 0.84 49.22 -11.01
CA GLN A 223 1.47 50.36 -10.32
C GLN A 223 2.12 51.35 -11.31
N ALA A 224 2.83 50.84 -12.32
CA ALA A 224 3.43 51.68 -13.35
C ALA A 224 2.38 52.45 -14.17
N ARG A 225 1.27 51.80 -14.56
CA ARG A 225 0.14 52.46 -15.26
C ARG A 225 -0.54 53.51 -14.39
N ALA A 226 -0.78 53.23 -13.11
CA ALA A 226 -1.37 54.18 -12.17
C ALA A 226 -0.49 55.43 -12.02
N ALA A 227 0.83 55.25 -11.93
CA ALA A 227 1.78 56.36 -11.90
C ALA A 227 1.74 57.22 -13.18
N GLN A 228 1.64 56.59 -14.36
CA GLN A 228 1.51 57.29 -15.64
C GLN A 228 0.18 58.06 -15.77
N GLN A 229 -0.93 57.47 -15.33
CA GLN A 229 -2.25 58.13 -15.35
C GLN A 229 -2.29 59.32 -14.38
N ALA A 230 -1.71 59.20 -13.20
CA ALA A 230 -1.60 60.31 -12.24
C ALA A 230 -0.84 61.50 -12.84
N SER A 231 0.23 61.26 -13.61
CA SER A 231 0.95 62.32 -14.33
C SER A 231 0.17 62.93 -15.50
N GLN A 232 -0.75 62.21 -16.14
CA GLN A 232 -1.61 62.75 -17.20
C GLN A 232 -2.78 63.57 -16.64
N GLN A 233 -3.35 63.21 -15.50
CA GLN A 233 -4.41 63.98 -14.85
C GLN A 233 -3.94 65.36 -14.36
N THR A 234 -2.66 65.51 -14.01
CA THR A 234 -2.09 66.84 -13.70
C THR A 234 -2.05 67.75 -14.93
N SER A 235 -2.11 67.20 -16.15
CA SER A 235 -2.12 67.97 -17.41
C SER A 235 -3.53 68.27 -17.95
N THR A 236 -4.57 67.49 -17.59
CA THR A 236 -5.96 67.73 -18.01
C THR A 236 -6.79 68.57 -17.03
N ALA A 237 -6.34 68.76 -15.79
CA ALA A 237 -7.00 69.64 -14.80
C ALA A 237 -6.93 71.15 -15.13
N ALA A 238 -6.30 71.54 -16.25
CA ALA A 238 -6.31 72.93 -16.74
C ALA A 238 -7.48 73.25 -17.68
N ASN A 239 -8.30 72.28 -18.09
CA ASN A 239 -9.40 72.50 -19.04
C ASN A 239 -10.60 71.57 -18.78
N ALA A 240 -11.40 71.87 -17.76
CA ALA A 240 -12.84 71.56 -17.72
C ALA A 240 -13.43 72.06 -16.40
N THR A 241 -13.99 73.25 -16.42
CA THR A 241 -14.97 73.72 -15.43
C THR A 241 -16.17 74.18 -16.23
N ASP A 242 -17.25 73.40 -16.19
CA ASP A 242 -18.63 73.91 -16.07
C ASP A 242 -19.64 72.80 -16.33
N SER A 243 -20.49 72.59 -15.32
CA SER A 243 -21.96 72.54 -15.38
C SER A 243 -22.54 71.48 -14.45
N THR A 244 -23.22 71.99 -13.41
CA THR A 244 -24.08 71.29 -12.47
C THR A 244 -25.52 71.35 -12.99
N GLY A 245 -26.29 70.27 -12.91
CA GLY A 245 -27.71 70.25 -13.25
C GLY A 245 -28.40 68.96 -12.78
N ALA A 246 -29.69 69.06 -12.42
CA ALA A 246 -30.35 68.29 -11.38
C ALA A 246 -31.43 67.28 -11.86
N ALA A 247 -31.78 66.37 -10.94
CA ALA A 247 -33.11 65.80 -10.62
C ALA A 247 -33.93 64.88 -11.58
N ALA A 248 -34.32 63.75 -10.98
CA ALA A 248 -35.65 63.10 -10.91
C ALA A 248 -36.21 62.14 -12.00
N ALA A 249 -36.63 60.98 -11.48
CA ALA A 249 -37.83 60.15 -11.79
C ALA A 249 -37.94 59.38 -13.13
N GLY A 250 -38.25 58.08 -13.01
CA GLY A 250 -38.71 57.23 -14.10
C GLY A 250 -38.76 55.75 -13.70
N ALA A 251 -39.97 55.28 -13.40
CA ALA A 251 -40.28 53.90 -13.03
C ALA A 251 -40.43 52.98 -14.25
N ASP A 252 -40.32 51.69 -13.95
CA ASP A 252 -40.90 50.52 -14.62
C ASP A 252 -40.31 50.08 -15.98
N GLN A 253 -39.79 48.85 -15.99
CA GLN A 253 -40.29 47.83 -16.91
C GLN A 253 -39.89 46.44 -16.43
N SER A 254 -40.82 45.84 -15.67
CA SER A 254 -41.04 44.40 -15.69
C SER A 254 -41.46 43.97 -17.08
N GLY A 255 -40.66 43.13 -17.73
CA GLY A 255 -40.97 42.48 -19.01
C GLY A 255 -41.16 40.98 -18.82
N ALA A 256 -42.25 40.59 -18.17
CA ALA A 256 -42.73 39.22 -18.19
C ALA A 256 -43.23 38.91 -19.62
N THR A 257 -42.45 38.14 -20.37
CA THR A 257 -42.97 37.42 -21.53
C THR A 257 -43.18 35.98 -21.12
N GLY A 258 -44.46 35.63 -20.92
CA GLY A 258 -44.90 34.25 -20.74
C GLY A 258 -44.59 33.47 -22.01
N THR A 259 -43.54 32.67 -21.94
CA THR A 259 -43.28 31.57 -22.86
C THR A 259 -42.99 30.38 -21.97
N ASN A 260 -43.61 29.22 -22.22
CA ASN A 260 -43.34 27.98 -21.48
C ASN A 260 -41.83 27.75 -21.39
N ALA A 261 -41.24 28.09 -20.25
CA ALA A 261 -39.81 28.08 -20.05
C ALA A 261 -39.44 26.75 -19.37
N ALA A 262 -38.72 25.91 -20.10
CA ALA A 262 -38.11 24.73 -19.52
C ALA A 262 -37.09 25.14 -18.43
N ALA A 263 -36.97 24.36 -17.37
CA ALA A 263 -36.12 24.70 -16.23
C ALA A 263 -34.68 25.08 -16.64
N VAL A 264 -34.18 26.25 -16.22
CA VAL A 264 -32.86 26.76 -16.62
C VAL A 264 -31.87 26.52 -15.49
N LEU A 265 -30.67 26.01 -15.80
CA LEU A 265 -29.61 25.79 -14.81
C LEU A 265 -29.06 27.13 -14.33
N VAL A 266 -29.24 27.44 -13.04
CA VAL A 266 -28.80 28.70 -12.42
C VAL A 266 -27.41 28.55 -11.81
N LYS A 267 -27.13 27.39 -11.21
CA LYS A 267 -25.82 27.11 -10.60
C LYS A 267 -25.42 25.65 -10.81
N ALA A 268 -24.36 25.46 -11.59
CA ALA A 268 -23.69 24.17 -11.71
C ALA A 268 -22.71 23.98 -10.54
N ALA A 269 -22.72 22.81 -9.90
CA ALA A 269 -21.69 22.40 -8.97
C ALA A 269 -20.68 21.51 -9.70
N PRO A 270 -19.36 21.76 -9.64
CA PRO A 270 -18.41 20.87 -10.30
C PRO A 270 -18.50 19.46 -9.71
N ALA A 271 -18.58 18.46 -10.59
CA ALA A 271 -18.50 17.07 -10.18
C ALA A 271 -17.08 16.77 -9.69
N ARG A 272 -16.96 16.21 -8.49
CA ARG A 272 -15.66 15.90 -7.90
C ARG A 272 -15.11 14.63 -8.55
N TYR A 273 -13.94 14.73 -9.17
CA TYR A 273 -13.31 13.58 -9.83
C TYR A 273 -12.99 12.47 -8.81
N PRO A 274 -13.41 11.20 -9.04
CA PRO A 274 -13.05 10.09 -8.17
C PRO A 274 -11.53 9.90 -8.11
N THR A 275 -10.96 9.83 -6.90
CA THR A 275 -9.50 9.70 -6.71
C THR A 275 -8.94 8.41 -7.33
N ALA A 276 -9.72 7.33 -7.32
CA ALA A 276 -9.37 6.08 -7.99
C ALA A 276 -9.29 6.24 -9.52
N ALA A 277 -10.27 6.90 -10.14
CA ALA A 277 -10.31 7.14 -11.58
C ALA A 277 -9.18 8.09 -12.02
N MET A 278 -8.90 9.13 -11.22
CA MET A 278 -7.81 10.08 -11.44
C MET A 278 -6.43 9.40 -11.45
N ARG A 279 -6.16 8.49 -10.50
CA ARG A 279 -4.91 7.72 -10.44
C ARG A 279 -4.69 6.85 -11.67
N THR A 280 -5.76 6.34 -12.25
CA THR A 280 -5.73 5.50 -13.45
C THR A 280 -5.95 6.27 -14.75
N ARG A 281 -6.07 7.62 -14.69
CA ARG A 281 -6.39 8.50 -15.84
C ARG A 281 -7.59 8.02 -16.68
N GLN A 282 -8.55 7.37 -16.03
CA GLN A 282 -9.78 6.93 -16.70
C GLN A 282 -10.63 8.15 -16.96
N GLN A 283 -11.10 8.36 -18.19
CA GLN A 283 -12.06 9.39 -18.56
C GLN A 283 -13.41 8.74 -18.87
N GLY A 284 -14.47 9.53 -18.84
CA GLY A 284 -15.80 8.98 -19.02
C GLY A 284 -16.91 10.00 -19.03
N TRP A 285 -18.14 9.50 -19.03
CA TRP A 285 -19.34 10.31 -18.96
C TRP A 285 -20.43 9.55 -18.23
N VAL A 286 -21.34 10.31 -17.63
CA VAL A 286 -22.54 9.79 -16.95
C VAL A 286 -23.74 10.59 -17.42
N VAL A 287 -24.78 9.90 -17.85
CA VAL A 287 -26.09 10.46 -18.15
C VAL A 287 -26.99 10.20 -16.95
N VAL A 288 -27.47 11.27 -16.34
CA VAL A 288 -28.37 11.23 -15.17
C VAL A 288 -29.72 11.83 -15.53
N THR A 289 -30.78 11.26 -14.97
CA THR A 289 -32.13 11.82 -14.95
C THR A 289 -32.46 12.28 -13.53
N PHE A 290 -33.14 13.41 -13.40
CA PHE A 290 -33.53 13.98 -12.11
C PHE A 290 -34.76 14.86 -12.27
N THR A 291 -35.48 15.07 -11.18
CA THR A 291 -36.63 15.97 -11.10
C THR A 291 -36.15 17.32 -10.59
N VAL A 292 -36.52 18.41 -11.27
CA VAL A 292 -36.38 19.77 -10.76
C VAL A 292 -37.68 20.13 -10.06
N ASP A 293 -37.59 20.41 -8.76
CA ASP A 293 -38.74 20.76 -7.91
C ASP A 293 -39.15 22.23 -8.10
N PRO A 294 -40.39 22.61 -7.70
CA PRO A 294 -40.87 24.00 -7.76
C PRO A 294 -40.02 25.00 -6.96
N ASP A 295 -39.21 24.54 -6.00
CA ASP A 295 -38.27 25.36 -5.22
C ASP A 295 -36.89 25.51 -5.89
N GLY A 296 -36.71 24.92 -7.08
CA GLY A 296 -35.47 24.98 -7.85
C GLY A 296 -34.37 24.02 -7.37
N LYS A 297 -34.67 23.11 -6.44
CA LYS A 297 -33.78 22.00 -6.07
C LYS A 297 -33.98 20.81 -7.01
N THR A 298 -33.03 19.88 -6.95
CA THR A 298 -33.09 18.62 -7.68
C THR A 298 -33.39 17.47 -6.72
N SER A 299 -34.32 16.60 -7.09
CA SER A 299 -34.69 15.38 -6.39
C SER A 299 -34.73 14.19 -7.36
N ASP A 300 -34.89 12.97 -6.82
CA ASP A 300 -35.00 11.71 -7.59
C ASP A 300 -33.90 11.49 -8.64
N VAL A 301 -32.64 11.79 -8.28
CA VAL A 301 -31.49 11.63 -9.18
C VAL A 301 -31.20 10.14 -9.43
N LYS A 302 -31.24 9.73 -10.69
CA LYS A 302 -30.97 8.35 -11.13
C LYS A 302 -30.00 8.34 -12.32
N VAL A 303 -29.10 7.36 -12.35
CA VAL A 303 -28.19 7.15 -13.49
C VAL A 303 -28.92 6.35 -14.55
N LEU A 304 -29.00 6.88 -15.77
CA LEU A 304 -29.53 6.15 -16.94
C LEU A 304 -28.44 5.33 -17.61
N GLU A 305 -27.28 5.96 -17.83
CA GLU A 305 -26.17 5.35 -18.56
C GLU A 305 -24.84 5.94 -18.10
N SER A 306 -23.80 5.12 -18.05
CA SER A 306 -22.45 5.59 -17.74
C SER A 306 -21.37 4.76 -18.42
N GLN A 307 -20.29 5.43 -18.79
CA GLN A 307 -19.12 4.81 -19.36
C GLN A 307 -17.86 5.45 -18.78
N PRO A 308 -16.94 4.67 -18.18
CA PRO A 308 -17.10 3.29 -17.68
C PRO A 308 -18.16 3.17 -16.58
N ARG A 309 -18.87 2.03 -16.55
CA ARG A 309 -19.95 1.76 -15.58
C ARG A 309 -19.45 1.85 -14.14
N HIS A 310 -20.22 2.52 -13.27
CA HIS A 310 -20.03 2.59 -11.81
C HIS A 310 -18.77 3.33 -11.34
N VAL A 311 -17.95 3.86 -12.25
CA VAL A 311 -16.74 4.61 -11.90
C VAL A 311 -17.09 6.06 -11.53
N PHE A 312 -17.99 6.68 -12.29
CA PHE A 312 -18.33 8.10 -12.17
C PHE A 312 -19.74 8.36 -11.61
N ASP A 313 -20.54 7.31 -11.44
CA ASP A 313 -21.96 7.37 -11.09
C ASP A 313 -22.21 8.20 -9.81
N ARG A 314 -21.53 7.86 -8.70
CA ARG A 314 -21.68 8.60 -7.43
C ARG A 314 -21.25 10.06 -7.55
N ALA A 315 -20.13 10.33 -8.23
CA ALA A 315 -19.65 11.69 -8.41
C ALA A 315 -20.60 12.56 -9.23
N ALA A 316 -21.29 11.96 -10.22
CA ALA A 316 -22.32 12.62 -11.00
C ALA A 316 -23.58 12.90 -10.17
N ILE A 317 -24.04 11.93 -9.36
CA ILE A 317 -25.19 12.11 -8.47
C ILE A 317 -24.93 13.25 -7.47
N ASP A 318 -23.80 13.18 -6.74
CA ASP A 318 -23.41 14.19 -5.73
C ASP A 318 -23.26 15.60 -6.33
N ALA A 319 -22.94 15.70 -7.62
CA ALA A 319 -22.86 16.97 -8.33
C ALA A 319 -24.26 17.52 -8.59
N VAL A 320 -25.14 16.70 -9.18
CA VAL A 320 -26.50 17.11 -9.56
C VAL A 320 -27.34 17.47 -8.35
N GLU A 321 -27.23 16.75 -7.23
CA GLU A 321 -27.93 17.10 -5.98
C GLU A 321 -27.62 18.53 -5.48
N ARG A 322 -26.45 19.06 -5.84
CA ARG A 322 -26.01 20.40 -5.49
C ARG A 322 -26.33 21.46 -6.54
N TYR A 323 -26.98 21.07 -7.65
CA TYR A 323 -27.40 22.02 -8.67
C TYR A 323 -28.57 22.87 -8.18
N ARG A 324 -28.70 24.05 -8.76
CA ARG A 324 -29.87 24.92 -8.58
C ARG A 324 -30.40 25.29 -9.94
N PHE A 325 -31.71 25.17 -10.09
CA PHE A 325 -32.44 25.45 -11.31
C PHE A 325 -33.53 26.48 -11.04
N THR A 326 -33.88 27.25 -12.07
CA THR A 326 -35.17 27.93 -12.11
C THR A 326 -36.21 26.88 -12.50
N PRO A 327 -37.28 26.66 -11.71
CA PRO A 327 -38.30 25.65 -12.01
C PRO A 327 -38.99 25.94 -13.34
N ALA A 328 -39.60 24.91 -13.94
CA ALA A 328 -40.43 25.11 -15.11
C ALA A 328 -41.73 25.84 -14.70
N MET A 329 -42.11 26.86 -15.46
CA MET A 329 -43.34 27.62 -15.18
C MET A 329 -44.44 27.17 -16.14
N LYS A 330 -45.60 26.77 -15.61
CA LYS A 330 -46.80 26.46 -16.39
C LYS A 330 -47.96 27.29 -15.84
N ASN A 331 -48.54 28.17 -16.66
CA ASN A 331 -49.62 29.08 -16.26
C ASN A 331 -49.28 29.99 -15.05
N GLY A 332 -48.02 30.37 -14.88
CA GLY A 332 -47.57 31.21 -13.76
C GLY A 332 -47.27 30.45 -12.47
N GLU A 333 -47.47 29.13 -12.44
CA GLU A 333 -47.17 28.26 -11.31
C GLU A 333 -45.91 27.43 -11.59
N ALA A 334 -45.06 27.28 -10.58
CA ALA A 334 -43.84 26.48 -10.66
C ALA A 334 -44.21 24.98 -10.60
N VAL A 335 -43.89 24.23 -11.66
CA VAL A 335 -44.21 22.81 -11.78
C VAL A 335 -42.93 21.98 -11.80
N SER A 336 -42.97 20.80 -11.18
CA SER A 336 -41.86 19.87 -11.23
C SER A 336 -41.62 19.37 -12.66
N SER A 337 -40.36 19.29 -13.07
CA SER A 337 -39.99 18.84 -14.42
C SER A 337 -38.84 17.86 -14.39
N ILE A 338 -38.98 16.76 -15.13
CA ILE A 338 -37.91 15.75 -15.27
C ILE A 338 -36.92 16.24 -16.33
N LYS A 339 -35.63 16.20 -16.01
CA LYS A 339 -34.54 16.53 -16.93
C LYS A 339 -33.50 15.43 -16.97
N GLN A 340 -32.86 15.31 -18.13
CA GLN A 340 -31.70 14.46 -18.36
C GLN A 340 -30.49 15.33 -18.68
N GLN A 341 -29.36 15.05 -18.02
CA GLN A 341 -28.10 15.76 -18.24
C GLN A 341 -26.96 14.75 -18.38
N ARG A 342 -26.09 15.00 -19.37
CA ARG A 342 -24.80 14.31 -19.51
C ARG A 342 -23.72 15.11 -18.80
N ILE A 343 -22.95 14.45 -17.95
CA ILE A 343 -21.79 15.00 -17.26
C ILE A 343 -20.55 14.31 -17.79
N GLU A 344 -19.58 15.08 -18.28
CA GLU A 344 -18.32 14.57 -18.81
C GLU A 344 -17.21 14.70 -17.78
N PHE A 345 -16.41 13.63 -17.64
CA PHE A 345 -15.26 13.56 -16.76
C PHE A 345 -13.99 13.47 -17.61
N LYS A 346 -13.41 14.63 -17.88
CA LYS A 346 -12.14 14.80 -18.61
C LYS A 346 -11.03 15.18 -17.65
N LEU A 347 -9.82 14.71 -17.94
CA LEU A 347 -8.61 14.99 -17.16
C LEU A 347 -7.71 15.94 -17.93
#